data_AF-A0A543KVX1-F1
#
_entry.id   AF-A0A543KVX1-F1
#
_cell.length_a   1.000
_cell.length_b   1.000
_cell.length_c   1.000
_cell.angle_alpha   90.00
_cell.angle_beta   90.00
_cell.angle_gamma   90.00
#
_symmetry.space_group_name_H-M   'P 1'
#
loop_
_entity.id
_entity.type
_entity.pdbx_description
1 polymer ?
#
loop_
_entity_poly.entity_id
_entity_poly.type
_entity_poly.pdbx_seq_one_letter_code
_entity_poly.pdbx_strand_id
1 'polypeptide(L)' 'MSDHTSHNSSEPSSDPVENVVSAMPVVLPVVGGIMMFLLAFIAVKMA' A
#
# COMPACT_ATOMS: atom_id res chain seq x y z
N MET A 1 43.13 -14.08 7.01
CA MET A 1 42.81 -13.18 5.88
C MET A 1 41.38 -12.74 6.04
N SER A 2 41.14 -11.46 6.22
CA SER A 2 39.79 -10.88 6.28
C SER A 2 39.36 -10.56 4.86
N ASP A 3 38.51 -11.39 4.28
CA ASP A 3 37.99 -11.17 2.93
C ASP A 3 36.92 -10.07 2.97
N HIS A 4 37.36 -8.85 2.70
CA HIS A 4 36.50 -7.76 2.26
C HIS A 4 36.01 -8.08 0.84
N THR A 5 34.92 -8.83 0.72
CA THR A 5 34.26 -9.08 -0.57
C THR A 5 32.97 -8.28 -0.68
N SER A 6 33.10 -7.18 -1.42
CA SER A 6 32.11 -6.63 -2.35
C SER A 6 30.78 -6.10 -1.80
N HIS A 7 30.77 -4.79 -1.57
CA HIS A 7 29.60 -3.94 -1.78
C HIS A 7 29.18 -3.99 -3.27
N ASN A 8 28.39 -4.96 -3.74
CA ASN A 8 27.72 -4.81 -5.04
C ASN A 8 26.54 -5.75 -5.35
N SER A 9 25.48 -5.71 -4.55
CA SER A 9 24.16 -6.13 -5.04
C SER A 9 23.13 -5.10 -4.64
N SER A 10 23.12 -3.97 -5.35
CA SER A 10 21.95 -3.10 -5.46
C SER A 10 20.85 -3.85 -6.20
N GLU A 11 20.30 -4.90 -5.60
CA GLU A 11 18.96 -5.34 -5.97
C GLU A 11 18.04 -4.19 -5.58
N PRO A 12 17.24 -3.62 -6.50
CA PRO A 12 16.15 -2.74 -6.09
C PRO A 12 15.19 -3.65 -5.32
N SER A 13 15.41 -3.75 -4.02
CA SER A 13 14.46 -4.35 -3.11
C SER A 13 13.16 -3.62 -3.41
N SER A 14 12.22 -4.31 -4.05
CA SER A 14 10.87 -3.80 -4.21
C SER A 14 10.30 -3.78 -2.81
N ASP A 15 10.69 -2.77 -2.03
CA ASP A 15 10.23 -2.57 -0.68
C ASP A 15 8.73 -2.37 -0.80
N PRO A 16 7.92 -3.31 -0.29
CA PRO A 16 6.47 -3.19 -0.37
C PRO A 16 5.97 -1.87 0.21
N VAL A 17 6.72 -1.29 1.17
CA VAL A 17 6.41 0.00 1.78
C VAL A 17 6.55 1.13 0.76
N GLU A 18 7.64 1.20 -0.01
CA GLU A 18 7.86 2.24 -1.04
C GLU A 18 6.72 2.25 -2.08
N ASN A 19 6.30 1.06 -2.52
CA ASN A 19 5.20 0.91 -3.47
C ASN A 19 3.85 1.34 -2.87
N VAL A 20 3.60 1.02 -1.59
CA VAL A 20 2.37 1.42 -0.89
C VAL A 20 2.35 2.93 -0.65
N VAL A 21 3.46 3.55 -0.25
CA VAL A 21 3.57 4.99 0.00
C VAL A 21 3.27 5.78 -1.27
N SER A 22 3.77 5.34 -2.42
CA SER A 22 3.46 5.96 -3.71
C SER A 22 1.96 5.88 -4.05
N ALA A 23 1.30 4.78 -3.67
CA ALA A 23 -0.14 4.57 -3.90
C ALA A 23 -1.05 5.15 -2.80
N MET A 24 -0.51 5.61 -1.66
CA MET A 24 -1.29 6.12 -0.51
C MET A 24 -2.31 7.21 -0.88
N PRO A 25 -1.98 8.20 -1.72
CA PRO A 25 -2.94 9.25 -2.10
C PRO A 25 -4.17 8.71 -2.82
N VAL A 26 -4.08 7.54 -3.46
CA VAL A 26 -5.18 6.92 -4.21
C VAL A 26 -5.90 5.88 -3.35
N VAL A 27 -5.16 5.08 -2.58
CA VAL A 27 -5.77 4.01 -1.77
C VAL A 27 -6.68 4.59 -0.68
N LEU A 28 -6.31 5.73 -0.07
CA LEU A 28 -7.08 6.35 1.00
C LEU A 28 -8.48 6.80 0.52
N PRO A 29 -8.61 7.58 -0.57
CA PRO A 29 -9.91 7.89 -1.16
C PRO A 29 -10.70 6.67 -1.62
N VAL A 30 -10.05 5.68 -2.26
CA VAL A 30 -10.76 4.50 -2.79
C VAL A 30 -11.34 3.66 -1.66
N VAL A 31 -10.54 3.31 -0.66
CA VAL A 31 -11.00 2.52 0.50
C VAL A 31 -12.04 3.31 1.30
N GLY A 32 -11.83 4.61 1.51
CA GLY A 32 -12.81 5.48 2.15
C GLY A 32 -14.13 5.53 1.39
N GLY A 33 -14.10 5.65 0.07
CA GLY A 33 -15.28 5.64 -0.79
C GLY A 33 -16.02 4.31 -0.76
N ILE A 34 -15.30 3.19 -0.78
CA ILE A 34 -15.89 1.85 -0.62
C ILE A 34 -16.58 1.75 0.74
N MET A 35 -15.91 2.18 1.83
CA MET A 35 -16.51 2.18 3.17
C MET A 35 -17.80 3.00 3.20
N MET A 36 -17.78 4.23 2.69
CA MET A 36 -18.96 5.10 2.65
C MET A 36 -20.09 4.51 1.81
N PHE A 37 -19.78 3.92 0.66
CA PHE A 37 -20.76 3.25 -0.19
C PHE A 37 -21.40 2.05 0.51
N LEU A 38 -20.59 1.21 1.17
CA LEU A 38 -21.09 0.07 1.95
C LEU A 38 -21.99 0.54 3.09
N LEU A 39 -21.59 1.59 3.82
CA LEU A 39 -22.42 2.18 4.88
C LEU A 39 -23.75 2.72 4.33
N ALA A 40 -23.72 3.45 3.21
CA ALA A 40 -24.92 3.96 2.56
C ALA A 40 -25.84 2.82 2.07
N PHE A 41 -25.25 1.76 1.49
CA PHE A 41 -25.99 0.58 1.06
C PHE A 41 -26.68 -0.11 2.24
N ILE A 42 -25.98 -0.30 3.35
CA ILE A 42 -26.56 -0.88 4.57
C ILE A 42 -27.71 0.00 5.09
N ALA A 43 -27.53 1.33 5.11
CA ALA A 43 -28.55 2.26 5.54
C ALA A 43 -29.84 2.16 4.69
N VAL A 44 -29.72 2.04 3.37
CA VAL A 44 -30.87 1.84 2.48
C VAL A 44 -31.53 0.49 2.71
N LYS A 45 -30.75 -0.56 2.97
CA LYS A 45 -31.24 -1.94 3.09
C LYS A 45 -31.83 -2.28 4.46
N MET A 46 -31.57 -1.49 5.50
CA MET A 46 -32.16 -1.64 6.83
C MET A 46 -33.33 -0.69 7.13
N ALA A 47 -33.64 0.23 6.22
CA ALA A 47 -34.83 1.07 6.29
C ALA A 47 -36.11 0.29 5.92
#